data_AF-A0A8T6MPN6-F1
#
_entry.id   AF-A0A8T6MPN6-F1
#
_cell.length_a   1.000
_cell.length_b   1.000
_cell.length_c   1.000
_cell.angle_alpha   90.00
_cell.angle_beta   90.00
_cell.angle_gamma   90.00
#
_symmetry.space_group_name_H-M   'P 1'
#
loop_
_entity.id
_entity.type
_entity.pdbx_description
1 polymer ?
#
loop_
_entity_poly.entity_id
_entity_poly.type
_entity_poly.pdbx_seq_one_letter_code
_entity_poly.pdbx_strand_id
1 'polypeptide(L)'
;MTKTGIVCNIDGKIVNLDPKTAMPNCVNFVSHAHSDHLPNGDNGLILTTRETKEIASLRGKTLSNHVEHLDDFKLYDSGHILGARGALFHDIFYTGDICTRDRGFLKGATIPKCHTLIMECTFGKPEFIFPKIDDTIKKVNETISELYHKGKPVILMGYQLGKAQTISNLFGHWEPLYYHDSVKEMNQLHNNLGIPLKEAIGHTEAESKGLLYKKPWVMVCPLMSETNPFIKQMKSKYGAITIGFTGWAKSNVPFGRKSDYSIPLSDHCDYPELLDLVRKSGAQKIYTIHGFVDEFAADLVKMGYDAQALKENSLDEFF
;
A
#
# COMPACT_ATOMS: atom_id res chain seq x y z
N MET A 1 -4.42 -16.39 15.05
CA MET A 1 -5.29 -15.59 14.16
C MET A 1 -6.68 -16.21 14.15
N THR A 2 -7.73 -15.41 14.35
CA THR A 2 -9.12 -15.87 14.33
C THR A 2 -9.71 -15.69 12.92
N LYS A 3 -10.93 -16.21 12.68
CA LYS A 3 -11.68 -15.94 11.44
C LYS A 3 -11.92 -14.44 11.21
N THR A 4 -11.92 -13.64 12.28
CA THR A 4 -12.26 -12.21 12.28
C THR A 4 -11.05 -11.29 12.27
N GLY A 5 -9.81 -11.81 12.40
CA GLY A 5 -8.58 -11.03 12.35
C GLY A 5 -7.53 -11.50 13.36
N ILE A 6 -6.62 -10.60 13.74
CA ILE A 6 -5.64 -10.86 14.81
C ILE A 6 -6.21 -10.26 16.10
N VAL A 7 -6.29 -11.09 17.14
CA VAL A 7 -6.83 -10.71 18.44
C VAL A 7 -5.73 -10.87 19.48
N CYS A 8 -5.43 -9.79 20.20
CA CYS A 8 -4.56 -9.80 21.37
C CYS A 8 -5.43 -9.66 22.62
N ASN A 9 -5.36 -10.63 23.52
CA ASN A 9 -5.97 -10.55 24.84
C ASN A 9 -4.86 -10.32 25.86
N ILE A 10 -4.87 -9.17 26.53
CA ILE A 10 -3.81 -8.78 27.47
C ILE A 10 -4.48 -8.29 28.73
N ASP A 11 -4.32 -9.02 29.83
CA ASP A 11 -4.90 -8.70 31.14
C ASP A 11 -6.43 -8.41 31.09
N GLY A 12 -7.15 -9.13 30.22
CA GLY A 12 -8.59 -8.96 30.00
C GLY A 12 -8.97 -7.82 29.04
N LYS A 13 -8.00 -7.07 28.51
CA LYS A 13 -8.20 -6.07 27.45
C LYS A 13 -8.03 -6.73 26.09
N ILE A 14 -9.08 -6.62 25.26
CA ILE A 14 -9.09 -7.16 23.90
C ILE A 14 -8.70 -6.05 22.91
N VAL A 15 -7.69 -6.33 22.09
CA VAL A 15 -7.25 -5.49 20.98
C VAL A 15 -7.34 -6.30 19.69
N ASN A 16 -8.17 -5.85 18.76
CA ASN A 16 -8.26 -6.41 17.42
C ASN A 16 -7.39 -5.58 16.48
N LEU A 17 -6.52 -6.25 15.72
CA LEU A 17 -5.64 -5.62 14.74
C LEU A 17 -6.20 -5.92 13.34
N ASP A 18 -6.58 -4.86 12.62
CA ASP A 18 -7.22 -4.90 11.30
C ASP A 18 -8.33 -5.97 11.20
N PRO A 19 -9.36 -5.90 12.07
CA PRO A 19 -10.40 -6.91 12.05
C PRO A 19 -11.27 -6.81 10.79
N LYS A 20 -11.75 -7.95 10.30
CA LYS A 20 -12.74 -8.01 9.20
C LYS A 20 -14.08 -7.37 9.58
N THR A 21 -14.40 -7.35 10.87
CA THR A 21 -15.63 -6.78 11.44
C THR A 21 -15.27 -6.04 12.72
N ALA A 22 -15.72 -4.79 12.86
CA ALA A 22 -15.50 -4.03 14.08
C ALA A 22 -16.32 -4.63 15.23
N MET A 23 -15.66 -4.91 16.35
CA MET A 23 -16.27 -5.60 17.50
C MET A 23 -16.55 -4.62 18.64
N PRO A 24 -17.66 -4.78 19.39
CA PRO A 24 -17.95 -3.97 20.56
C PRO A 24 -17.01 -4.30 21.74
N ASN A 25 -16.98 -3.42 22.75
CA ASN A 25 -16.26 -3.62 24.03
C ASN A 25 -14.77 -3.96 23.93
N CYS A 26 -14.11 -3.50 22.86
CA CYS A 26 -12.68 -3.71 22.63
C CYS A 26 -12.11 -2.53 21.82
N VAL A 27 -10.78 -2.53 21.65
CA VAL A 27 -10.09 -1.61 20.73
C VAL A 27 -9.96 -2.29 19.37
N ASN A 28 -10.48 -1.68 18.32
CA ASN A 28 -10.27 -2.09 16.93
C ASN A 28 -9.23 -1.15 16.32
N PHE A 29 -7.97 -1.60 16.24
CA PHE A 29 -6.93 -0.87 15.54
C PHE A 29 -7.09 -1.07 14.04
N VAL A 30 -7.16 0.04 13.29
CA VAL A 30 -7.20 0.05 11.83
C VAL A 30 -5.93 0.74 11.33
N SER A 31 -5.00 -0.04 10.80
CA SER A 31 -3.67 0.41 10.40
C SER A 31 -3.73 1.39 9.24
N HIS A 32 -4.56 1.09 8.23
CA HIS A 32 -4.68 1.90 7.02
C HIS A 32 -5.96 1.61 6.23
N ALA A 33 -6.18 2.39 5.17
CA ALA A 33 -7.44 2.44 4.46
C ALA A 33 -7.53 1.50 3.24
N HIS A 34 -6.72 0.43 3.11
CA HIS A 34 -6.99 -0.60 2.09
C HIS A 34 -8.13 -1.53 2.52
N SER A 35 -8.81 -2.13 1.53
CA SER A 35 -10.08 -2.83 1.79
C SER A 35 -9.95 -4.09 2.63
N ASP A 36 -8.78 -4.72 2.60
CA ASP A 36 -8.40 -5.90 3.36
C ASP A 36 -8.03 -5.60 4.82
N HIS A 37 -7.89 -4.33 5.18
CA HIS A 37 -7.64 -3.85 6.55
C HIS A 37 -8.82 -3.08 7.14
N LEU A 38 -9.77 -2.64 6.29
CA LEU A 38 -10.96 -1.93 6.74
C LEU A 38 -12.05 -2.88 7.25
N PRO A 39 -12.54 -2.70 8.48
CA PRO A 39 -13.62 -3.52 9.01
C PRO A 39 -14.95 -3.30 8.28
N ASN A 40 -15.84 -4.28 8.44
CA ASN A 40 -17.28 -4.08 8.29
C ASN A 40 -17.88 -3.58 9.60
N GLY A 41 -18.74 -2.57 9.52
CA GLY A 41 -19.30 -1.88 10.68
C GLY A 41 -18.27 -1.04 11.43
N ASP A 42 -18.74 -0.32 12.44
CA ASP A 42 -17.97 0.63 13.25
C ASP A 42 -18.29 0.54 14.75
N ASN A 43 -18.61 -0.68 15.20
CA ASN A 43 -18.86 -0.97 16.61
C ASN A 43 -17.58 -0.89 17.44
N GLY A 44 -17.70 -0.48 18.70
CA GLY A 44 -16.58 -0.35 19.62
C GLY A 44 -15.70 0.87 19.32
N LEU A 45 -14.54 0.94 19.97
CA LEU A 45 -13.57 2.00 19.77
C LEU A 45 -12.71 1.68 18.55
N ILE A 46 -12.55 2.63 17.62
CA ILE A 46 -11.66 2.48 16.47
C ILE A 46 -10.43 3.36 16.69
N LEU A 47 -9.24 2.76 16.76
CA LEU A 47 -7.99 3.51 16.81
C LEU A 47 -7.40 3.60 15.40
N THR A 48 -7.40 4.80 14.81
CA THR A 48 -6.87 5.04 13.46
C THR A 48 -6.58 6.52 13.24
N THR A 49 -5.84 6.84 12.18
CA THR A 49 -5.50 8.24 11.85
C THR A 49 -6.66 8.95 11.15
N ARG A 50 -6.66 10.29 11.23
CA ARG A 50 -7.56 11.12 10.43
C ARG A 50 -7.47 10.80 8.94
N GLU A 51 -6.27 10.67 8.38
CA GLU A 51 -6.09 10.40 6.95
C GLU A 51 -6.71 9.05 6.56
N THR A 52 -6.48 8.00 7.34
CA THR A 52 -7.10 6.68 7.11
C THR A 52 -8.63 6.77 7.15
N LYS A 53 -9.19 7.51 8.11
CA LYS A 53 -10.64 7.70 8.24
C LYS A 53 -11.25 8.48 7.06
N GLU A 54 -10.61 9.57 6.62
CA GLU A 54 -11.08 10.35 5.46
C GLU A 54 -10.99 9.55 4.15
N ILE A 55 -9.91 8.77 3.96
CA ILE A 55 -9.75 7.87 2.81
C ILE A 55 -10.79 6.75 2.84
N ALA A 56 -11.03 6.15 4.02
CA ALA A 56 -12.08 5.14 4.19
C ALA A 56 -13.46 5.70 3.81
N SER A 57 -13.77 6.93 4.24
CA SER A 57 -15.03 7.61 3.93
C SER A 57 -15.25 7.81 2.43
N LEU A 58 -14.22 8.27 1.70
CA LEU A 58 -14.27 8.40 0.23
C LEU A 58 -14.54 7.05 -0.46
N ARG A 59 -14.08 5.96 0.16
CA ARG A 59 -14.26 4.58 -0.33
C ARG A 59 -15.56 3.93 0.17
N GLY A 60 -16.47 4.71 0.78
CA GLY A 60 -17.78 4.25 1.25
C GLY A 60 -17.76 3.50 2.57
N LYS A 61 -16.71 3.65 3.39
CA LYS A 61 -16.58 3.04 4.71
C LYS A 61 -16.67 4.10 5.81
N THR A 62 -17.52 3.85 6.80
CA THR A 62 -17.69 4.74 7.96
C THR A 62 -16.87 4.21 9.12
N LEU A 63 -16.08 5.09 9.75
CA LEU A 63 -15.37 4.84 11.01
C LEU A 63 -15.78 5.93 12.01
N SER A 64 -17.03 5.87 12.50
CA SER A 64 -17.63 6.98 13.28
C SER A 64 -16.97 7.15 14.64
N ASN A 65 -16.78 6.05 15.38
CA ASN A 65 -16.20 6.02 16.73
C ASN A 65 -14.66 5.98 16.71
N HIS A 66 -14.03 6.77 15.84
CA HIS A 66 -12.57 6.81 15.72
C HIS A 66 -11.90 7.76 16.72
N VAL A 67 -10.73 7.37 17.19
CA VAL A 67 -9.78 8.19 17.94
C VAL A 67 -8.39 8.07 17.31
N GLU A 68 -7.62 9.16 17.35
CA GLU A 68 -6.24 9.17 16.82
C GLU A 68 -5.19 8.80 17.88
N HIS A 69 -5.59 8.86 19.15
CA HIS A 69 -4.72 8.63 20.30
C HIS A 69 -5.43 7.79 21.37
N LEU A 70 -4.67 6.92 22.01
CA LEU A 70 -5.10 6.10 23.15
C LEU A 70 -3.86 5.82 24.00
N ASP A 71 -3.91 6.09 25.32
CA ASP A 71 -2.71 6.21 26.18
C ASP A 71 -1.76 5.00 26.14
N ASP A 72 -2.29 3.79 26.05
CA ASP A 72 -1.49 2.55 26.01
C ASP A 72 -0.90 2.23 24.63
N PHE A 73 -1.15 3.10 23.64
CA PHE A 73 -0.77 2.89 22.24
C PHE A 73 0.13 4.00 21.73
N LYS A 74 1.22 3.60 21.08
CA LYS A 74 2.06 4.50 20.29
C LYS A 74 1.93 4.13 18.83
N LEU A 75 1.47 5.07 18.00
CA LEU A 75 1.32 4.88 16.57
C LEU A 75 2.57 5.37 15.82
N TYR A 76 3.16 4.50 15.02
CA TYR A 76 4.34 4.77 14.21
C TYR A 76 3.95 4.82 12.74
N ASP A 77 4.51 5.76 11.98
CA ASP A 77 4.33 5.77 10.53
C ASP A 77 4.84 4.45 9.93
N SER A 78 3.97 3.71 9.24
CA SER A 78 4.36 2.47 8.55
C SER A 78 4.93 2.74 7.17
N GLY A 79 4.84 3.98 6.71
CA GLY A 79 5.31 4.42 5.42
C GLY A 79 4.61 3.73 4.27
N HIS A 80 3.47 3.04 4.41
CA HIS A 80 2.80 2.25 3.36
C HIS A 80 1.86 3.06 2.43
N ILE A 81 0.93 3.82 3.00
CA ILE A 81 0.12 4.82 2.30
C ILE A 81 -0.08 6.03 3.21
N LEU A 82 -0.63 7.12 2.69
CA LEU A 82 -0.96 8.28 3.53
C LEU A 82 -1.86 7.86 4.69
N GLY A 83 -1.44 8.18 5.93
CA GLY A 83 -2.17 7.82 7.14
C GLY A 83 -1.87 6.45 7.72
N ALA A 84 -1.11 5.60 7.03
CA ALA A 84 -0.84 4.24 7.49
C ALA A 84 0.02 4.22 8.76
N ARG A 85 -0.39 3.44 9.76
CA ARG A 85 0.31 3.33 11.04
C ARG A 85 0.50 1.87 11.45
N GLY A 86 1.65 1.60 12.05
CA GLY A 86 1.83 0.48 12.97
C GLY A 86 1.51 0.90 14.40
N ALA A 87 1.12 -0.04 15.25
CA ALA A 87 0.77 0.21 16.65
C ALA A 87 1.70 -0.56 17.59
N LEU A 88 2.31 0.15 18.54
CA LEU A 88 3.04 -0.42 19.67
C LEU A 88 2.18 -0.32 20.93
N PHE A 89 1.91 -1.45 21.58
CA PHE A 89 1.16 -1.55 22.83
C PHE A 89 1.61 -2.80 23.58
N HIS A 90 1.77 -2.72 24.91
CA HIS A 90 2.24 -3.87 25.74
C HIS A 90 3.48 -4.58 25.19
N ASP A 91 4.44 -3.81 24.66
CA ASP A 91 5.67 -4.34 24.04
C ASP A 91 5.44 -5.25 22.80
N ILE A 92 4.25 -5.19 22.22
CA ILE A 92 3.85 -5.77 20.94
C ILE A 92 3.81 -4.67 19.90
N PHE A 93 4.59 -4.82 18.82
CA PHE A 93 4.49 -3.96 17.65
C PHE A 93 3.79 -4.69 16.50
N TYR A 94 2.63 -4.19 16.09
CA TYR A 94 1.93 -4.61 14.89
C TYR A 94 2.21 -3.62 13.75
N THR A 95 2.72 -4.10 12.63
CA THR A 95 3.15 -3.21 11.53
C THR A 95 2.01 -2.70 10.66
N GLY A 96 0.90 -3.46 10.54
CA GLY A 96 0.05 -3.39 9.35
C GLY A 96 0.88 -3.67 8.09
N ASP A 97 0.52 -3.08 6.97
CA ASP A 97 1.40 -3.02 5.81
C ASP A 97 2.48 -1.96 6.01
N ILE A 98 3.72 -2.26 5.59
CA ILE A 98 4.89 -1.46 5.95
C ILE A 98 5.88 -1.32 4.80
N CYS A 99 6.46 -0.12 4.66
CA CYS A 99 7.56 0.14 3.74
C CYS A 99 8.58 1.07 4.38
N THR A 100 9.82 0.60 4.47
CA THR A 100 10.93 1.31 5.11
C THR A 100 11.66 2.28 4.16
N ARG A 101 11.26 2.33 2.88
CA ARG A 101 11.82 3.26 1.89
C ARG A 101 11.02 4.54 1.77
N ASP A 102 11.74 5.65 1.67
CA ASP A 102 11.19 6.91 1.15
C ASP A 102 10.72 6.71 -0.30
N ARG A 103 9.51 7.18 -0.62
CA ARG A 103 9.02 7.23 -2.01
C ARG A 103 8.03 8.37 -2.21
N GLY A 104 8.35 9.22 -3.18
CA GLY A 104 7.56 10.43 -3.44
C GLY A 104 7.41 11.27 -2.18
N PHE A 105 6.17 11.51 -1.76
CA PHE A 105 5.85 12.25 -0.53
C PHE A 105 5.85 11.41 0.76
N LEU A 106 5.94 10.08 0.66
CA LEU A 106 5.92 9.17 1.81
C LEU A 106 7.34 8.96 2.35
N LYS A 107 7.48 9.11 3.67
CA LYS A 107 8.69 8.74 4.39
C LYS A 107 8.68 7.26 4.75
N GLY A 108 9.86 6.66 4.82
CA GLY A 108 10.04 5.28 5.26
C GLY A 108 9.60 5.09 6.71
N ALA A 109 9.11 3.88 7.00
CA ALA A 109 8.62 3.51 8.30
C ALA A 109 9.64 3.73 9.43
N THR A 110 9.15 4.16 10.60
CA THR A 110 9.94 4.17 11.84
C THR A 110 9.70 2.88 12.61
N ILE A 111 10.77 2.14 12.91
CA ILE A 111 10.69 0.84 13.58
C ILE A 111 11.00 0.99 15.08
N PRO A 112 10.02 0.85 15.98
CA PRO A 112 10.28 0.88 17.42
C PRO A 112 10.95 -0.40 17.91
N LYS A 113 11.55 -0.32 19.11
CA LYS A 113 11.89 -1.52 19.87
C LYS A 113 10.62 -2.18 20.41
N CYS A 114 10.58 -3.50 20.38
CA CYS A 114 9.50 -4.30 20.94
C CYS A 114 10.02 -5.67 21.38
N HIS A 115 9.28 -6.36 22.26
CA HIS A 115 9.51 -7.77 22.58
C HIS A 115 8.87 -8.69 21.54
N THR A 116 7.63 -8.40 21.15
CA THR A 116 6.88 -9.16 20.14
C THR A 116 6.65 -8.31 18.90
N LEU A 117 7.02 -8.83 17.74
CA LEU A 117 6.77 -8.20 16.45
C LEU A 117 5.72 -9.01 15.68
N ILE A 118 4.66 -8.36 15.21
CA ILE A 118 3.67 -8.92 14.28
C ILE A 118 3.79 -8.13 12.96
N MET A 119 4.32 -8.78 11.91
CA MET A 119 4.70 -8.08 10.67
C MET A 119 4.18 -8.71 9.39
N GLU A 120 3.86 -7.86 8.41
CA GLU A 120 3.53 -8.31 7.05
C GLU A 120 4.73 -8.97 6.34
N CYS A 121 4.45 -9.85 5.39
CA CYS A 121 5.45 -10.61 4.62
C CYS A 121 5.04 -10.72 3.14
N THR A 122 4.44 -9.66 2.58
CA THR A 122 3.92 -9.65 1.19
C THR A 122 4.98 -10.11 0.19
N PHE A 123 6.22 -9.67 0.42
CA PHE A 123 7.40 -10.03 -0.38
C PHE A 123 8.44 -10.80 0.44
N GLY A 124 7.99 -11.69 1.33
CA GLY A 124 8.82 -12.52 2.21
C GLY A 124 9.66 -13.62 1.55
N LYS A 125 10.01 -13.51 0.25
CA LYS A 125 10.92 -14.44 -0.44
C LYS A 125 12.20 -13.74 -0.94
N PRO A 126 13.38 -14.40 -0.88
CA PRO A 126 14.65 -13.83 -1.32
C PRO A 126 14.69 -13.27 -2.75
N GLU A 127 13.82 -13.75 -3.65
CA GLU A 127 13.72 -13.26 -5.02
C GLU A 127 13.15 -11.82 -5.14
N PHE A 128 12.44 -11.34 -4.12
CA PHE A 128 11.89 -10.00 -4.09
C PHE A 128 12.91 -9.02 -3.53
N ILE A 129 13.70 -8.46 -4.46
CA ILE A 129 14.60 -7.34 -4.21
C ILE A 129 14.22 -6.23 -5.19
N PHE A 130 13.74 -5.11 -4.66
CA PHE A 130 13.29 -3.99 -5.48
C PHE A 130 14.47 -3.08 -5.83
N PRO A 131 14.51 -2.51 -7.06
CA PRO A 131 15.50 -1.51 -7.41
C PRO A 131 15.35 -0.26 -6.53
N LYS A 132 16.41 0.54 -6.45
CA LYS A 132 16.33 1.85 -5.81
C LYS A 132 15.29 2.72 -6.52
N ILE A 133 14.64 3.59 -5.77
CA ILE A 133 13.59 4.47 -6.29
C ILE A 133 14.13 5.38 -7.40
N ASP A 134 15.35 5.91 -7.26
CA ASP A 134 15.98 6.80 -8.25
C ASP A 134 16.25 6.08 -9.57
N ASP A 135 16.74 4.84 -9.52
CA ASP A 135 16.96 4.02 -10.72
C ASP A 135 15.63 3.74 -11.43
N THR A 136 14.57 3.53 -10.66
CA THR A 136 13.21 3.33 -11.18
C THR A 136 12.68 4.59 -11.85
N ILE A 137 12.80 5.75 -11.19
CA ILE A 137 12.38 7.05 -11.73
C ILE A 137 13.12 7.34 -13.03
N LYS A 138 14.44 7.16 -13.04
CA LYS A 138 15.28 7.36 -14.23
C LYS A 138 14.80 6.51 -15.39
N LYS A 139 14.67 5.19 -15.17
CA LYS A 139 14.24 4.25 -16.21
C LYS A 139 12.85 4.58 -16.77
N VAL A 140 11.91 4.95 -15.91
CA VAL A 140 10.55 5.33 -16.34
C VAL A 140 10.58 6.63 -17.14
N ASN A 141 11.32 7.64 -16.71
CA ASN A 141 11.45 8.90 -17.46
C ASN A 141 12.10 8.69 -18.82
N GLU A 142 13.14 7.86 -18.92
CA GLU A 142 13.73 7.45 -20.20
C GLU A 142 12.69 6.78 -21.11
N THR A 143 11.89 5.86 -20.54
CA THR A 143 10.84 5.15 -21.28
C THR A 143 9.74 6.10 -21.77
N ILE A 144 9.27 7.02 -20.92
CA ILE A 144 8.26 8.03 -21.29
C ILE A 144 8.83 8.96 -22.38
N SER A 145 10.09 9.39 -22.24
CA SER A 145 10.77 10.26 -23.21
C SER A 145 10.83 9.62 -24.60
N GLU A 146 11.22 8.35 -24.69
CA GLU A 146 11.27 7.61 -25.95
C GLU A 146 9.87 7.45 -26.59
N LEU A 147 8.84 7.18 -25.77
CA LEU A 147 7.46 7.06 -26.24
C LEU A 147 6.92 8.41 -26.73
N TYR A 148 7.23 9.49 -26.01
CA TYR A 148 6.91 10.86 -26.38
C TYR A 148 7.53 11.24 -27.73
N HIS A 149 8.82 10.91 -27.95
CA HIS A 149 9.49 11.15 -29.22
C HIS A 149 8.79 10.43 -30.40
N LYS A 150 8.16 9.28 -30.13
CA LYS A 150 7.35 8.51 -31.09
C LYS A 150 5.89 8.97 -31.18
N GLY A 151 5.52 10.07 -30.51
CA GLY A 151 4.14 10.58 -30.44
C GLY A 151 3.15 9.66 -29.73
N LYS A 152 3.63 8.75 -28.87
CA LYS A 152 2.81 7.77 -28.17
C LYS A 152 2.31 8.31 -26.83
N PRO A 153 0.99 8.23 -26.56
CA PRO A 153 0.47 8.46 -25.23
C PRO A 153 0.92 7.37 -24.26
N VAL A 154 1.07 7.74 -23.00
CA VAL A 154 1.50 6.82 -21.94
C VAL A 154 0.49 6.81 -20.80
N ILE A 155 0.09 5.61 -20.39
CA ILE A 155 -0.75 5.39 -19.21
C ILE A 155 0.09 4.77 -18.11
N LEU A 156 0.26 5.48 -17.01
CA LEU A 156 0.95 5.03 -15.81
C LEU A 156 -0.08 4.42 -14.85
N MET A 157 0.06 3.14 -14.52
CA MET A 157 -0.95 2.39 -13.77
C MET A 157 -0.45 1.94 -12.40
N GLY A 158 -1.15 2.34 -11.34
CA GLY A 158 -0.95 1.86 -9.98
C GLY A 158 -2.28 1.73 -9.25
N TYR A 159 -2.36 0.98 -8.15
CA TYR A 159 -3.59 0.90 -7.36
C TYR A 159 -4.16 2.30 -7.06
N GLN A 160 -5.49 2.45 -7.14
CA GLN A 160 -6.18 3.74 -7.07
C GLN A 160 -5.81 4.54 -5.80
N LEU A 161 -5.66 3.84 -4.67
CA LEU A 161 -5.15 4.35 -3.40
C LEU A 161 -3.70 3.93 -3.21
N GLY A 162 -2.85 4.88 -2.84
CA GLY A 162 -1.43 4.68 -2.50
C GLY A 162 -0.54 4.84 -3.72
N LYS A 163 -0.50 3.82 -4.58
CA LYS A 163 0.45 3.79 -5.70
C LYS A 163 0.18 4.85 -6.76
N ALA A 164 -1.08 5.11 -7.12
CA ALA A 164 -1.42 6.15 -8.08
C ALA A 164 -1.00 7.56 -7.61
N GLN A 165 -1.10 7.85 -6.31
CA GLN A 165 -0.64 9.12 -5.75
C GLN A 165 0.88 9.22 -5.75
N THR A 166 1.58 8.13 -5.42
CA THR A 166 3.05 8.06 -5.53
C THR A 166 3.50 8.31 -6.97
N ILE A 167 2.86 7.66 -7.95
CA ILE A 167 3.12 7.87 -9.38
C ILE A 167 2.84 9.32 -9.78
N SER A 168 1.73 9.90 -9.31
CA SER A 168 1.37 11.30 -9.58
C SER A 168 2.42 12.28 -9.04
N ASN A 169 2.99 11.99 -7.86
CA ASN A 169 4.06 12.80 -7.29
C ASN A 169 5.38 12.66 -8.06
N LEU A 170 5.78 11.43 -8.41
CA LEU A 170 7.06 11.17 -9.08
C LEU A 170 7.08 11.60 -10.55
N PHE A 171 5.96 11.45 -11.26
CA PHE A 171 5.88 11.62 -12.72
C PHE A 171 4.89 12.71 -13.15
N GLY A 172 4.28 13.45 -12.22
CA GLY A 172 3.34 14.52 -12.54
C GLY A 172 3.96 15.71 -13.30
N HIS A 173 5.28 15.78 -13.42
CA HIS A 173 5.95 16.85 -14.16
C HIS A 173 5.77 16.75 -15.68
N TRP A 174 5.41 15.58 -16.22
CA TRP A 174 5.12 15.40 -17.64
C TRP A 174 3.87 16.18 -18.08
N GLU A 175 3.87 16.68 -19.31
CA GLU A 175 2.77 17.43 -19.90
C GLU A 175 2.44 16.92 -21.32
N PRO A 176 1.18 17.02 -21.77
CA PRO A 176 -0.03 17.22 -20.99
C PRO A 176 -0.26 16.07 -20.00
N LEU A 177 -0.64 16.40 -18.75
CA LEU A 177 -1.02 15.43 -17.72
C LEU A 177 -2.55 15.30 -17.62
N TYR A 178 -3.02 14.06 -17.52
CA TYR A 178 -4.41 13.73 -17.19
C TYR A 178 -4.47 12.69 -16.08
N TYR A 179 -5.62 12.58 -15.44
CA TYR A 179 -5.90 11.52 -14.49
C TYR A 179 -7.13 10.73 -14.92
N HIS A 180 -7.14 9.43 -14.67
CA HIS A 180 -8.42 8.72 -14.57
C HIS A 180 -9.27 9.39 -13.48
N ASP A 181 -10.58 9.49 -13.66
CA ASP A 181 -11.44 10.29 -12.78
C ASP A 181 -11.37 9.83 -11.31
N SER A 182 -11.29 8.52 -11.08
CA SER A 182 -11.15 7.96 -9.72
C SER A 182 -9.78 8.22 -9.07
N VAL A 183 -8.72 8.45 -9.86
CA VAL A 183 -7.40 8.87 -9.38
C VAL A 183 -7.40 10.38 -9.11
N LYS A 184 -8.07 11.17 -9.96
CA LYS A 184 -8.28 12.61 -9.73
C LYS A 184 -8.96 12.85 -8.39
N GLU A 185 -10.04 12.12 -8.10
CA GLU A 185 -10.77 12.21 -6.84
C GLU A 185 -9.89 11.87 -5.63
N MET A 186 -9.12 10.77 -5.71
CA MET A 186 -8.20 10.39 -4.64
C MET A 186 -7.05 11.40 -4.48
N ASN A 187 -6.50 11.95 -5.57
CA ASN A 187 -5.48 12.99 -5.53
C ASN A 187 -6.03 14.28 -4.90
N GLN A 188 -7.29 14.65 -5.18
CA GLN A 188 -7.94 15.80 -4.55
C GLN A 188 -8.06 15.62 -3.04
N LEU A 189 -8.44 14.41 -2.58
CA LEU A 189 -8.46 14.12 -1.15
C LEU A 189 -7.05 14.25 -0.53
N HIS A 190 -6.01 13.75 -1.21
CA HIS A 190 -4.63 13.90 -0.73
C HIS A 190 -4.20 15.37 -0.66
N ASN A 191 -4.57 16.21 -1.62
CA ASN A 191 -4.37 17.67 -1.56
C ASN A 191 -5.07 18.28 -0.34
N ASN A 192 -6.33 17.89 -0.09
CA ASN A 192 -7.09 18.36 1.09
C ASN A 192 -6.48 17.90 2.43
N LEU A 193 -5.74 16.79 2.41
CA LEU A 193 -4.96 16.27 3.55
C LEU A 193 -3.52 16.82 3.59
N GLY A 194 -3.17 17.79 2.74
CA GLY A 194 -1.91 18.52 2.80
C GLY A 194 -0.77 17.94 1.95
N ILE A 195 -1.03 16.96 1.07
CA ILE A 195 -0.02 16.43 0.15
C ILE A 195 -0.09 17.17 -1.19
N PRO A 196 0.94 17.91 -1.63
CA PRO A 196 0.88 18.74 -2.83
C PRO A 196 1.06 17.91 -4.10
N LEU A 197 -0.02 17.29 -4.57
CA LEU A 197 -0.07 16.60 -5.85
C LEU A 197 -0.52 17.59 -6.94
N LYS A 198 0.18 17.56 -8.09
CA LYS A 198 -0.15 18.42 -9.22
C LYS A 198 -1.59 18.19 -9.68
N GLU A 199 -2.36 19.25 -9.78
CA GLU A 199 -3.72 19.21 -10.30
C GLU A 199 -3.73 18.98 -11.82
N ALA A 200 -4.65 18.15 -12.27
CA ALA A 200 -4.91 17.92 -13.69
C ALA A 200 -6.39 17.55 -13.89
N ILE A 201 -6.88 17.74 -15.12
CA ILE A 201 -8.25 17.36 -15.46
C ILE A 201 -8.40 15.83 -15.56
N GLY A 202 -9.64 15.39 -15.43
CA GLY A 202 -10.01 13.97 -15.47
C GLY A 202 -10.15 13.46 -16.91
N HIS A 203 -10.08 12.15 -17.08
CA HIS A 203 -10.23 11.46 -18.35
C HIS A 203 -11.52 11.88 -19.07
N THR A 204 -12.66 11.89 -18.37
CA THR A 204 -13.96 12.21 -18.98
C THR A 204 -13.98 13.64 -19.54
N GLU A 205 -13.38 14.59 -18.83
CA GLU A 205 -13.27 15.98 -19.29
C GLU A 205 -12.29 16.09 -20.48
N ALA A 206 -11.14 15.42 -20.41
CA ALA A 206 -10.15 15.42 -21.48
C ALA A 206 -10.71 14.79 -22.77
N GLU A 207 -11.47 13.70 -22.65
CA GLU A 207 -12.11 13.04 -23.79
C GLU A 207 -13.19 13.91 -24.43
N SER A 208 -14.09 14.49 -23.63
CA SER A 208 -15.19 15.32 -24.16
C SER A 208 -14.69 16.58 -24.89
N LYS A 209 -13.55 17.14 -24.45
CA LYS A 209 -12.88 18.26 -25.11
C LYS A 209 -11.98 17.85 -26.29
N GLY A 210 -11.93 16.56 -26.63
CA GLY A 210 -11.08 16.04 -27.72
C GLY A 210 -9.58 16.15 -27.46
N LEU A 211 -9.16 16.39 -26.21
CA LEU A 211 -7.76 16.63 -25.86
C LEU A 211 -6.91 15.36 -26.00
N LEU A 212 -7.51 14.18 -25.83
CA LEU A 212 -6.81 12.90 -25.98
C LEU A 212 -6.36 12.61 -27.42
N TYR A 213 -6.90 13.32 -28.41
CA TYR A 213 -6.41 13.26 -29.80
C TYR A 213 -5.13 14.07 -30.03
N LYS A 214 -4.81 15.02 -29.14
CA LYS A 214 -3.59 15.84 -29.18
C LYS A 214 -2.45 15.13 -28.45
N LYS A 215 -1.77 14.22 -29.16
CA LYS A 215 -0.71 13.36 -28.63
C LYS A 215 0.67 14.04 -28.73
N PRO A 216 1.66 13.67 -27.88
CA PRO A 216 1.57 12.70 -26.79
C PRO A 216 0.95 13.32 -25.51
N TRP A 217 0.64 12.47 -24.54
CA TRP A 217 0.19 12.86 -23.19
C TRP A 217 0.50 11.73 -22.20
N VAL A 218 0.53 12.07 -20.90
CA VAL A 218 0.60 11.10 -19.79
C VAL A 218 -0.74 11.06 -19.08
N MET A 219 -1.19 9.87 -18.70
CA MET A 219 -2.35 9.67 -17.83
C MET A 219 -2.02 8.74 -16.68
N VAL A 220 -2.35 9.14 -15.43
CA VAL A 220 -2.27 8.21 -14.28
C VAL A 220 -3.62 7.53 -14.08
N CYS A 221 -3.63 6.20 -14.05
CA CYS A 221 -4.83 5.37 -13.94
C CYS A 221 -4.71 4.35 -12.79
N PRO A 222 -5.85 3.82 -12.30
CA PRO A 222 -5.86 2.60 -11.51
C PRO A 222 -5.20 1.45 -12.26
N LEU A 223 -4.57 0.53 -11.53
CA LEU A 223 -4.06 -0.71 -12.11
C LEU A 223 -5.23 -1.58 -12.59
N MET A 224 -5.33 -1.74 -13.91
CA MET A 224 -6.40 -2.48 -14.58
C MET A 224 -5.80 -3.57 -15.46
N SER A 225 -6.53 -4.67 -15.64
CA SER A 225 -6.12 -5.72 -16.58
C SER A 225 -6.14 -5.21 -18.03
N GLU A 226 -5.35 -5.83 -18.90
CA GLU A 226 -5.39 -5.54 -20.34
C GLU A 226 -6.74 -5.86 -20.97
N THR A 227 -7.51 -6.75 -20.35
CA THR A 227 -8.86 -7.11 -20.79
C THR A 227 -9.91 -6.05 -20.43
N ASN A 228 -9.59 -5.10 -19.55
CA ASN A 228 -10.50 -4.06 -19.09
C ASN A 228 -10.96 -3.19 -20.28
N PRO A 229 -12.28 -2.93 -20.43
CA PRO A 229 -12.83 -2.15 -21.54
C PRO A 229 -12.19 -0.77 -21.72
N PHE A 230 -11.91 -0.06 -20.62
CA PHE A 230 -11.24 1.23 -20.63
C PHE A 230 -9.85 1.11 -21.25
N ILE A 231 -9.01 0.18 -20.77
CA ILE A 231 -7.66 -0.01 -21.32
C ILE A 231 -7.70 -0.40 -22.80
N LYS A 232 -8.60 -1.30 -23.18
CA LYS A 232 -8.79 -1.68 -24.59
C LYS A 232 -9.15 -0.48 -25.46
N GLN A 233 -10.07 0.37 -25.01
CA GLN A 233 -10.48 1.58 -25.71
C GLN A 233 -9.32 2.57 -25.83
N MET A 234 -8.57 2.79 -24.74
CA MET A 234 -7.42 3.70 -24.77
C MET A 234 -6.34 3.24 -25.73
N LYS A 235 -6.04 1.93 -25.75
CA LYS A 235 -5.09 1.33 -26.69
C LYS A 235 -5.60 1.41 -28.14
N SER A 236 -6.85 1.01 -28.41
CA SER A 236 -7.37 0.95 -29.79
C SER A 236 -7.63 2.33 -30.40
N LYS A 237 -8.20 3.27 -29.64
CA LYS A 237 -8.58 4.61 -30.12
C LYS A 237 -7.39 5.57 -30.15
N TYR A 238 -6.53 5.53 -29.13
CA TYR A 238 -5.44 6.50 -28.98
C TYR A 238 -4.05 5.90 -29.17
N GLY A 239 -3.91 4.58 -29.32
CA GLY A 239 -2.60 3.94 -29.43
C GLY A 239 -1.75 4.12 -28.17
N ALA A 240 -2.40 4.22 -27.00
CA ALA A 240 -1.75 4.43 -25.72
C ALA A 240 -0.92 3.20 -25.31
N ILE A 241 0.19 3.45 -24.63
CA ILE A 241 1.09 2.42 -24.10
C ILE A 241 0.98 2.38 -22.57
N THR A 242 0.84 1.19 -21.99
CA THR A 242 0.65 1.02 -20.55
C THR A 242 1.95 0.69 -19.82
N ILE A 243 2.23 1.42 -18.74
CA ILE A 243 3.30 1.13 -17.79
C ILE A 243 2.64 0.77 -16.46
N GLY A 244 2.68 -0.52 -16.10
CA GLY A 244 2.14 -1.03 -14.83
C GLY A 244 3.17 -1.00 -13.72
N PHE A 245 2.84 -0.43 -12.57
CA PHE A 245 3.69 -0.38 -11.39
C PHE A 245 3.22 -1.41 -10.35
N THR A 246 4.06 -2.38 -10.03
CA THR A 246 3.71 -3.45 -9.09
C THR A 246 4.94 -4.18 -8.57
N GLY A 247 5.01 -4.49 -7.28
CA GLY A 247 6.06 -5.33 -6.72
C GLY A 247 6.11 -6.72 -7.37
N TRP A 248 4.97 -7.22 -7.84
CA TRP A 248 4.85 -8.50 -8.53
C TRP A 248 5.61 -8.55 -9.86
N ALA A 249 6.05 -7.42 -10.43
CA ALA A 249 6.89 -7.41 -11.64
C ALA A 249 8.23 -8.16 -11.45
N LYS A 250 8.68 -8.31 -10.19
CA LYS A 250 9.83 -9.15 -9.82
C LYS A 250 9.52 -10.65 -9.72
N SER A 251 8.25 -11.04 -9.71
CA SER A 251 7.88 -12.46 -9.65
C SER A 251 8.42 -13.22 -10.86
N ASN A 252 8.85 -14.45 -10.61
CA ASN A 252 9.19 -15.42 -11.66
C ASN A 252 7.94 -15.93 -12.40
N VAL A 253 6.75 -15.67 -11.86
CA VAL A 253 5.47 -16.03 -12.47
C VAL A 253 4.96 -14.87 -13.32
N PRO A 254 4.38 -15.11 -14.52
CA PRO A 254 3.94 -14.03 -15.42
C PRO A 254 2.88 -13.07 -14.86
N PHE A 255 2.27 -13.38 -13.70
CA PHE A 255 1.17 -12.61 -13.12
C PHE A 255 1.49 -11.12 -12.94
N GLY A 256 2.75 -10.77 -12.65
CA GLY A 256 3.20 -9.39 -12.47
C GLY A 256 3.61 -8.65 -13.75
N ARG A 257 3.52 -9.28 -14.93
CA ARG A 257 3.98 -8.71 -16.22
C ARG A 257 2.83 -8.61 -17.24
N LYS A 258 1.77 -7.87 -16.87
CA LYS A 258 0.51 -7.76 -17.63
C LYS A 258 0.29 -6.37 -18.23
N SER A 259 1.36 -5.68 -18.59
CA SER A 259 1.32 -4.34 -19.19
C SER A 259 2.44 -4.25 -20.21
N ASP A 260 2.35 -3.31 -21.14
CA ASP A 260 3.38 -3.16 -22.19
C ASP A 260 4.78 -2.98 -21.57
N TYR A 261 4.85 -2.24 -20.46
CA TYR A 261 5.98 -2.21 -19.54
C TYR A 261 5.51 -2.52 -18.12
N SER A 262 6.32 -3.27 -17.37
CA SER A 262 6.05 -3.58 -15.96
C SER A 262 7.24 -3.15 -15.10
N ILE A 263 6.96 -2.28 -14.13
CA ILE A 263 7.96 -1.62 -13.29
C ILE A 263 7.83 -2.14 -11.85
N PRO A 264 8.91 -2.68 -11.27
CA PRO A 264 8.91 -3.18 -9.89
C PRO A 264 8.95 -2.03 -8.89
N LEU A 265 7.77 -1.45 -8.63
CA LEU A 265 7.55 -0.43 -7.60
C LEU A 265 6.50 -0.95 -6.62
N SER A 266 6.90 -1.11 -5.37
CA SER A 266 6.06 -1.57 -4.27
C SER A 266 5.96 -0.53 -3.17
N ASP A 267 4.79 -0.48 -2.55
CA ASP A 267 4.46 0.21 -1.30
C ASP A 267 4.64 -0.70 -0.08
N HIS A 268 5.19 -1.90 -0.25
CA HIS A 268 5.56 -2.84 0.83
C HIS A 268 7.07 -3.05 0.86
N CYS A 269 7.61 -3.43 2.02
CA CYS A 269 8.99 -3.86 2.17
C CYS A 269 9.33 -5.01 1.22
N ASP A 270 10.56 -5.00 0.71
CA ASP A 270 11.12 -6.17 0.03
C ASP A 270 11.81 -7.12 1.04
N TYR A 271 12.35 -8.25 0.57
CA TYR A 271 12.88 -9.25 1.48
C TYR A 271 14.05 -8.74 2.37
N PRO A 272 15.09 -8.07 1.83
CA PRO A 272 16.13 -7.45 2.66
C PRO A 272 15.61 -6.46 3.69
N GLU A 273 14.59 -5.67 3.34
CA GLU A 273 13.98 -4.70 4.25
C GLU A 273 13.15 -5.33 5.35
N LEU A 274 12.46 -6.43 5.07
CA LEU A 274 11.77 -7.22 6.11
C LEU A 274 12.79 -7.79 7.11
N LEU A 275 13.94 -8.29 6.65
CA LEU A 275 15.02 -8.74 7.53
C LEU A 275 15.65 -7.59 8.36
N ASP A 276 15.78 -6.41 7.76
CA ASP A 276 16.28 -5.22 8.45
C ASP A 276 15.27 -4.70 9.49
N LEU A 277 13.97 -4.76 9.19
CA LEU A 277 12.89 -4.48 10.13
C LEU A 277 12.98 -5.38 11.37
N VAL A 278 13.14 -6.70 11.17
CA VAL A 278 13.34 -7.67 12.28
C VAL A 278 14.57 -7.31 13.12
N ARG A 279 15.70 -6.99 12.48
CA ARG A 279 16.91 -6.58 13.21
C ARG A 279 16.73 -5.29 13.99
N LYS A 280 16.07 -4.29 13.39
CA LYS A 280 15.82 -2.98 14.01
C LYS A 280 14.83 -3.07 15.17
N SER A 281 13.81 -3.92 15.09
CA SER A 281 12.83 -4.09 16.17
C SER A 281 13.45 -4.67 17.43
N GLY A 282 14.48 -5.53 17.28
CA GLY A 282 15.08 -6.23 18.42
C GLY A 282 14.13 -7.21 19.09
N ALA A 283 13.05 -7.62 18.40
CA ALA A 283 12.04 -8.52 18.93
C ALA A 283 12.62 -9.88 19.29
N GLN A 284 12.15 -10.43 20.39
CA GLN A 284 12.45 -11.80 20.82
C GLN A 284 11.47 -12.79 20.22
N LYS A 285 10.23 -12.36 19.96
CA LYS A 285 9.19 -13.17 19.30
C LYS A 285 8.70 -12.49 18.04
N ILE A 286 8.59 -13.23 16.93
CA ILE A 286 8.15 -12.70 15.64
C ILE A 286 6.99 -13.52 15.10
N TYR A 287 5.95 -12.82 14.64
CA TYR A 287 4.78 -13.37 13.99
C TYR A 287 4.69 -12.83 12.57
N THR A 288 4.66 -13.72 11.57
CA THR A 288 4.50 -13.34 10.17
C THR A 288 3.05 -13.44 9.74
N ILE A 289 2.57 -12.43 9.01
CA ILE A 289 1.23 -12.32 8.45
C ILE A 289 1.30 -11.78 7.02
N HIS A 290 0.25 -11.96 6.21
CA HIS A 290 0.12 -11.50 4.82
C HIS A 290 1.26 -11.94 3.86
N GLY A 291 0.92 -12.58 2.74
CA GLY A 291 1.93 -13.00 1.74
C GLY A 291 2.64 -14.31 2.07
N PHE A 292 3.97 -14.32 1.99
CA PHE A 292 4.82 -15.52 2.11
C PHE A 292 5.19 -15.84 3.56
N VAL A 293 4.15 -16.04 4.37
CA VAL A 293 4.27 -16.12 5.85
C VAL A 293 5.11 -17.30 6.30
N ASP A 294 4.91 -18.48 5.70
CA ASP A 294 5.63 -19.71 6.05
C ASP A 294 7.09 -19.65 5.62
N GLU A 295 7.34 -19.18 4.38
CA GLU A 295 8.70 -19.10 3.84
C GLU A 295 9.54 -18.10 4.62
N PHE A 296 9.00 -16.92 4.94
CA PHE A 296 9.73 -15.92 5.69
C PHE A 296 9.99 -16.35 7.14
N ALA A 297 8.99 -16.92 7.81
CA ALA A 297 9.18 -17.45 9.17
C ALA A 297 10.24 -18.56 9.21
N ALA A 298 10.22 -19.49 8.25
CA ALA A 298 11.22 -20.55 8.16
C ALA A 298 12.64 -20.00 7.95
N ASP A 299 12.81 -18.95 7.15
CA ASP A 299 14.10 -18.30 6.97
C ASP A 299 14.58 -17.58 8.23
N LEU A 300 13.69 -16.88 8.95
CA LEU A 300 14.01 -16.27 10.24
C LEU A 300 14.46 -17.31 11.27
N VAL A 301 13.80 -18.47 11.34
CA VAL A 301 14.19 -19.58 12.23
C VAL A 301 15.58 -20.10 11.89
N LYS A 302 15.91 -20.27 10.60
CA LYS A 302 17.28 -20.65 10.17
C LYS A 302 18.33 -19.62 10.58
N MET A 303 17.96 -18.34 10.68
CA MET A 303 18.81 -17.25 11.14
C MET A 303 18.88 -17.12 12.67
N GLY A 304 18.19 -17.98 13.42
CA GLY A 304 18.23 -18.01 14.88
C GLY A 304 17.18 -17.15 15.59
N TYR A 305 16.18 -16.63 14.87
CA TYR A 305 15.05 -15.91 15.48
C TYR A 305 13.92 -16.87 15.91
N ASP A 306 13.22 -16.56 16.99
CA ASP A 306 11.94 -17.21 17.31
C ASP A 306 10.82 -16.58 16.46
N ALA A 307 10.52 -17.21 15.34
CA ALA A 307 9.54 -16.73 14.37
C ALA A 307 8.50 -17.80 14.04
N GLN A 308 7.23 -17.40 13.89
CA GLN A 308 6.14 -18.29 13.48
C GLN A 308 5.11 -17.59 12.59
N ALA A 309 4.58 -18.32 11.62
CA ALA A 309 3.48 -17.85 10.78
C ALA A 309 2.15 -17.91 11.54
N LEU A 310 1.39 -16.81 11.55
CA LEU A 310 0.02 -16.82 12.05
C LEU A 310 -0.92 -17.32 10.96
N LYS A 311 -1.52 -18.50 11.19
CA LYS A 311 -2.49 -19.12 10.27
C LYS A 311 -3.91 -18.97 10.80
N GLU A 312 -4.89 -18.94 9.91
CA GLU A 312 -6.30 -19.02 10.30
C GLU A 312 -6.53 -20.38 11.03
N ASN A 313 -6.98 -20.33 12.29
CA ASN A 313 -7.04 -21.43 13.25
C ASN A 313 -5.70 -21.89 13.88
N SER A 314 -4.61 -21.13 13.80
CA SER A 314 -3.50 -21.26 14.77
C SER A 314 -3.92 -20.58 16.08
N LEU A 315 -4.85 -21.22 16.80
CA LEU A 315 -5.11 -20.95 18.21
C LEU A 315 -4.13 -21.80 19.00
N ASP A 316 -2.92 -21.31 19.12
CA ASP A 316 -2.32 -21.39 20.44
C ASP A 316 -2.98 -20.25 21.22
N GLU A 317 -3.72 -20.57 22.27
CA GLU A 317 -4.13 -19.60 23.27
C GLU A 317 -2.85 -18.98 23.84
N PHE A 318 -2.46 -17.81 23.33
CA PHE A 318 -1.29 -17.10 23.81
C PHE A 318 -1.71 -15.87 24.62
N PHE A 319 -1.28 -15.92 25.88
CA PHE A 319 -1.45 -15.01 27.02
C PHE A 319 -2.76 -15.12 27.79
#